data_AF-A0A9E8TSQ9-F1
#
_entry.id   AF-A0A9E8TSQ9-F1
#
_cell.length_a   1.000
_cell.length_b   1.000
_cell.length_c   1.000
_cell.angle_alpha   90.00
_cell.angle_beta   90.00
_cell.angle_gamma   90.00
#
_symmetry.space_group_name_H-M   'P 1'
#
loop_
_entity.id
_entity.type
_entity.pdbx_description
1 polymer ?
#
loop_
_entity_poly.entity_id
_entity_poly.type
_entity_poly.pdbx_seq_one_letter_code
_entity_poly.pdbx_strand_id
1 'polypeptide(L)'
;MRLSTTIASRPRLRQSLIVTASAVLLGLLATFMGAFAPTAAHAAAAACTTDATTGCIQGTINDSEREPASGVDVTATNATGDEQTATTDDTGRWSIAVTEAGSYTVTVDQDTLPDGQFLVNADNAERTVTVNLGATASALFALTAEEGATSGAATASSFNWDRFAQQFASGIRLGLLLALAAIGLSLIYGTTGLSSFSHGEQVTLGGLLAYSFTSIGVPLILAAVLSTVICAATGYLQDLAIWKPLRKRRLSLTQLMIVTIGLSIALQYAFQYFYGAGTVRIDRDNPTTVDFLGVTLTVQSYVAMAISVVVLVGTGLFLLKTRTGRATRAVSDNPALAAASGIDVDRIIRLVWTLAAGLAGLSGVMLGLVLNGVNWMTGLQILLLIFAAVTLGGLGTAFGALVGSLIIGIIVELTNIWLPGDFKYATALLILILILVFRPQGIFGRKERVG
;
A
#
# COMPACT_ATOMS: atom_id res chain seq x y z
N MET A 1 -25.07 -44.29 -51.39
CA MET A 1 -24.85 -44.57 -49.96
C MET A 1 -23.65 -43.74 -49.52
N ARG A 2 -23.89 -42.58 -48.88
CA ARG A 2 -22.85 -41.66 -48.38
C ARG A 2 -22.66 -41.94 -46.89
N LEU A 3 -21.43 -42.19 -46.44
CA LEU A 3 -21.08 -42.17 -45.01
C LEU A 3 -20.12 -41.00 -44.78
N SER A 4 -20.69 -39.91 -44.28
CA SER A 4 -20.01 -38.75 -43.72
C SER A 4 -19.67 -39.07 -42.26
N THR A 5 -18.39 -39.28 -41.95
CA THR A 5 -17.89 -39.33 -40.57
C THR A 5 -17.69 -37.92 -40.05
N THR A 6 -18.66 -37.44 -39.29
CA THR A 6 -18.61 -36.17 -38.56
C THR A 6 -17.85 -36.38 -37.24
N ILE A 7 -16.63 -35.87 -37.14
CA ILE A 7 -15.87 -35.80 -35.89
C ILE A 7 -16.54 -34.73 -35.00
N ALA A 8 -17.34 -35.17 -34.04
CA ALA A 8 -17.98 -34.30 -33.06
C ALA A 8 -16.95 -33.74 -32.07
N SER A 9 -16.72 -32.43 -32.16
CA SER A 9 -15.90 -31.64 -31.23
C SER A 9 -16.40 -31.76 -29.79
N ARG A 10 -15.50 -32.04 -28.83
CA ARG A 10 -15.76 -31.96 -27.37
C ARG A 10 -15.19 -30.67 -26.74
N PRO A 11 -15.73 -29.45 -26.97
CA PRO A 11 -15.24 -28.24 -26.29
C PRO A 11 -15.98 -27.90 -24.98
N ARG A 12 -17.19 -28.43 -24.74
CA ARG A 12 -18.07 -27.98 -23.63
C ARG A 12 -17.61 -28.44 -22.24
N LEU A 13 -17.03 -29.64 -22.11
CA LEU A 13 -16.58 -30.17 -20.81
C LEU A 13 -15.35 -29.44 -20.24
N ARG A 14 -14.45 -28.94 -21.10
CA ARG A 14 -13.30 -28.15 -20.65
C ARG A 14 -13.70 -26.74 -20.23
N GLN A 15 -14.76 -26.17 -20.78
CA GLN A 15 -15.23 -24.84 -20.41
C GLN A 15 -15.92 -24.83 -19.03
N SER A 16 -16.71 -25.86 -18.69
CA SER A 16 -17.29 -25.97 -17.34
C SER A 16 -16.23 -26.22 -16.27
N LEU A 17 -15.17 -27.00 -16.58
CA LEU A 17 -14.01 -27.21 -15.70
C LEU A 17 -13.19 -25.93 -15.43
N ILE A 18 -13.12 -25.01 -16.39
CA ILE A 18 -12.38 -23.74 -16.22
C ILE A 18 -13.23 -22.73 -15.43
N VAL A 19 -14.54 -22.65 -15.69
CA VAL A 19 -15.45 -21.78 -14.91
C VAL A 19 -15.56 -22.27 -13.46
N THR A 20 -15.61 -23.58 -13.24
CA THR A 20 -15.56 -24.16 -11.89
C THR A 20 -14.19 -23.95 -11.24
N ALA A 21 -13.07 -24.02 -11.96
CA ALA A 21 -11.75 -23.71 -11.41
C ALA A 21 -11.59 -22.24 -10.99
N SER A 22 -12.16 -21.28 -11.73
CA SER A 22 -12.15 -19.85 -11.34
C SER A 22 -13.08 -19.56 -10.15
N ALA A 23 -14.25 -20.21 -10.08
CA ALA A 23 -15.13 -20.15 -8.91
C ALA A 23 -14.51 -20.84 -7.69
N VAL A 24 -13.76 -21.93 -7.89
CA VAL A 24 -12.98 -22.63 -6.86
C VAL A 24 -11.75 -21.80 -6.47
N LEU A 25 -11.17 -20.97 -7.34
CA LEU A 25 -10.08 -20.07 -6.99
C LEU A 25 -10.56 -18.91 -6.10
N LEU A 26 -11.66 -18.26 -6.48
CA LEU A 26 -12.33 -17.27 -5.62
C LEU A 26 -12.82 -17.92 -4.31
N GLY A 27 -13.32 -19.14 -4.39
CA GLY A 27 -13.74 -19.94 -3.23
C GLY A 27 -12.60 -20.38 -2.32
N LEU A 28 -11.44 -20.78 -2.86
CA LEU A 28 -10.24 -21.18 -2.11
C LEU A 28 -9.52 -19.98 -1.52
N LEU A 29 -9.48 -18.85 -2.25
CA LEU A 29 -8.97 -17.61 -1.71
C LEU A 29 -9.90 -17.11 -0.59
N ALA A 30 -11.22 -17.19 -0.78
CA ALA A 30 -12.22 -16.85 0.23
C ALA A 30 -12.19 -17.78 1.45
N THR A 31 -12.01 -19.10 1.28
CA THR A 31 -11.89 -20.04 2.41
C THR A 31 -10.55 -19.92 3.11
N PHE A 32 -9.47 -19.63 2.39
CA PHE A 32 -8.18 -19.31 3.01
C PHE A 32 -8.23 -17.98 3.75
N MET A 33 -8.85 -16.94 3.19
CA MET A 33 -9.06 -15.65 3.84
C MET A 33 -10.00 -15.75 5.06
N GLY A 34 -11.02 -16.60 5.00
CA GLY A 34 -11.91 -16.88 6.14
C GLY A 34 -11.29 -17.75 7.23
N ALA A 35 -10.37 -18.66 6.88
CA ALA A 35 -9.68 -19.52 7.85
C ALA A 35 -8.59 -18.79 8.64
N PHE A 36 -8.09 -17.66 8.12
CA PHE A 36 -7.07 -16.82 8.76
C PHE A 36 -7.58 -15.42 9.12
N ALA A 37 -8.89 -15.16 8.98
CA ALA A 37 -9.50 -13.96 9.53
C ALA A 37 -9.42 -14.05 11.06
N PRO A 38 -8.75 -13.11 11.75
CA PRO A 38 -8.67 -13.16 13.20
C PRO A 38 -10.08 -13.07 13.77
N THR A 39 -10.41 -13.97 14.69
CA THR A 39 -11.53 -13.77 15.61
C THR A 39 -11.25 -12.48 16.37
N ALA A 40 -12.26 -11.61 16.50
CA ALA A 40 -12.15 -10.32 17.17
C ALA A 40 -11.51 -10.50 18.56
N ALA A 41 -10.22 -10.20 18.66
CA ALA A 41 -9.48 -10.28 19.90
C ALA A 41 -9.83 -9.04 20.71
N HIS A 42 -10.48 -9.26 21.84
CA HIS A 42 -10.79 -8.27 22.87
C HIS A 42 -9.54 -7.41 23.17
N ALA A 43 -9.71 -6.09 23.07
CA ALA A 43 -8.75 -5.13 23.59
C ALA A 43 -8.70 -5.24 25.12
N ALA A 44 -7.47 -5.34 25.65
CA ALA A 44 -7.20 -5.31 27.07
C ALA A 44 -7.55 -3.92 27.65
N ALA A 45 -8.38 -3.96 28.69
CA ALA A 45 -8.76 -2.98 29.71
C ALA A 45 -8.52 -1.46 29.49
N ALA A 46 -9.64 -0.73 29.59
CA ALA A 46 -9.82 0.70 29.89
C ALA A 46 -9.43 1.73 28.81
N ALA A 47 -9.90 1.50 27.57
CA ALA A 47 -10.09 2.56 26.58
C ALA A 47 -11.58 2.66 26.23
N CYS A 48 -12.09 3.88 26.05
CA CYS A 48 -13.45 4.14 25.58
C CYS A 48 -13.86 3.16 24.46
N THR A 49 -14.97 2.45 24.65
CA THR A 49 -15.49 1.48 23.66
C THR A 49 -16.49 2.17 22.74
N THR A 50 -16.15 2.28 21.46
CA THR A 50 -17.03 2.85 20.44
C THR A 50 -18.19 1.90 20.11
N ASP A 51 -19.41 2.42 20.01
CA ASP A 51 -20.60 1.70 19.54
C ASP A 51 -21.44 2.64 18.64
N ALA A 52 -22.53 2.15 18.05
CA ALA A 52 -23.41 2.92 17.16
C ALA A 52 -23.94 4.22 17.78
N THR A 53 -23.95 4.33 19.11
CA THR A 53 -24.40 5.49 19.88
C THR A 53 -23.26 6.25 20.58
N THR A 54 -22.01 5.81 20.44
CA THR A 54 -20.88 6.35 21.22
C THR A 54 -19.63 6.44 20.37
N GLY A 55 -19.10 7.66 20.23
CA GLY A 55 -17.78 7.94 19.68
C GLY A 55 -16.75 8.09 20.81
N CYS A 56 -15.47 7.96 20.48
CA CYS A 56 -14.39 8.11 21.47
C CYS A 56 -13.39 9.16 20.99
N ILE A 57 -12.99 10.06 21.88
CA ILE A 57 -11.83 10.94 21.69
C ILE A 57 -10.72 10.38 22.56
N GLN A 58 -9.54 10.16 22.00
CA GLN A 58 -8.42 9.62 22.78
C GLN A 58 -7.08 10.21 22.35
N GLY A 59 -6.10 10.15 23.25
CA GLY A 59 -4.76 10.60 22.95
C GLY A 59 -3.74 9.98 23.88
N THR A 60 -2.49 10.35 23.65
CA THR A 60 -1.37 10.03 24.54
C THR A 60 -0.55 11.29 24.71
N ILE A 61 -0.16 11.59 25.94
CA ILE A 61 0.71 12.71 26.27
C ILE A 61 1.99 12.13 26.84
N ASN A 62 3.10 12.47 26.19
CA ASN A 62 4.44 12.14 26.66
C ASN A 62 5.18 13.43 26.97
N ASP A 63 6.11 13.35 27.91
CA ASP A 63 7.02 14.44 28.24
C ASP A 63 8.08 14.67 27.14
N SER A 64 8.93 15.67 27.34
CA SER A 64 10.02 16.02 26.43
C SER A 64 11.11 14.94 26.28
N GLU A 65 11.22 14.00 27.22
CA GLU A 65 12.13 12.85 27.19
C GLU A 65 11.50 11.60 26.56
N ARG A 66 10.20 11.68 26.18
CA ARG A 66 9.35 10.61 25.64
C ARG A 66 8.86 9.59 26.66
N GLU A 67 8.91 9.92 27.94
CA GLU A 67 8.27 9.15 29.02
C GLU A 67 6.77 9.54 29.15
N PRO A 68 5.89 8.63 29.58
CA PRO A 68 4.46 8.89 29.69
C PRO A 68 4.15 9.95 30.78
N ALA A 69 3.38 10.98 30.41
CA ALA A 69 2.96 12.02 31.34
C ALA A 69 1.61 11.64 31.99
N SER A 70 1.66 11.14 33.22
CA SER A 70 0.49 10.76 34.03
C SER A 70 -0.08 11.93 34.84
N GLY A 71 -1.39 11.97 35.06
CA GLY A 71 -2.04 12.97 35.91
C GLY A 71 -2.36 14.31 35.22
N VAL A 72 -2.31 14.36 33.89
CA VAL A 72 -2.63 15.55 33.08
C VAL A 72 -4.11 15.54 32.73
N ASP A 73 -4.81 16.64 33.00
CA ASP A 73 -6.23 16.79 32.69
C ASP A 73 -6.44 17.32 31.27
N VAL A 74 -7.35 16.65 30.55
CA VAL A 74 -7.74 16.96 29.18
C VAL A 74 -9.24 17.18 29.12
N THR A 75 -9.69 18.31 28.60
CA THR A 75 -11.10 18.68 28.48
C THR A 75 -11.52 18.72 27.02
N ALA A 76 -12.67 18.14 26.69
CA ALA A 76 -13.31 18.24 25.39
C ALA A 76 -14.63 19.01 25.51
N THR A 77 -14.76 20.09 24.75
CA THR A 77 -15.93 20.97 24.74
C THR A 77 -16.68 20.86 23.42
N ASN A 78 -17.99 20.60 23.45
CA ASN A 78 -18.84 20.56 22.26
C ASN A 78 -19.24 21.99 21.80
N ALA A 79 -19.77 22.13 20.59
CA ALA A 79 -20.30 23.38 20.05
C ALA A 79 -21.45 24.00 20.88
N THR A 80 -22.11 23.21 21.72
CA THR A 80 -23.14 23.63 22.69
C THR A 80 -22.57 24.19 23.99
N GLY A 81 -21.27 24.04 24.23
CA GLY A 81 -20.59 24.44 25.46
C GLY A 81 -20.55 23.37 26.56
N ASP A 82 -20.96 22.13 26.26
CA ASP A 82 -20.85 21.01 27.20
C ASP A 82 -19.42 20.49 27.27
N GLU A 83 -18.86 20.38 28.48
CA GLU A 83 -17.49 19.98 28.74
C GLU A 83 -17.40 18.58 29.35
N GLN A 84 -16.44 17.78 28.88
CA GLN A 84 -16.09 16.49 29.44
C GLN A 84 -14.59 16.44 29.69
N THR A 85 -14.17 16.03 30.89
CA THR A 85 -12.76 15.98 31.28
C THR A 85 -12.31 14.55 31.52
N ALA A 86 -11.08 14.23 31.13
CA ALA A 86 -10.41 12.98 31.45
C ALA A 86 -8.95 13.23 31.83
N THR A 87 -8.46 12.47 32.80
CA THR A 87 -7.07 12.53 33.26
C THR A 87 -6.24 11.43 32.61
N THR A 88 -4.96 11.68 32.32
CA THR A 88 -4.04 10.67 31.78
C THR A 88 -3.70 9.57 32.81
N ASP A 89 -3.68 8.32 32.35
CA ASP A 89 -3.29 7.15 33.13
C ASP A 89 -1.76 7.01 33.30
N ASP A 90 -1.30 5.99 34.02
CA ASP A 90 0.13 5.68 34.25
C ASP A 90 0.92 5.41 32.95
N THR A 91 0.23 5.27 31.82
CA THR A 91 0.83 5.10 30.48
C THR A 91 0.69 6.36 29.61
N GLY A 92 0.29 7.48 30.20
CA GLY A 92 0.09 8.77 29.52
C GLY A 92 -1.14 8.81 28.61
N ARG A 93 -2.02 7.80 28.67
CA ARG A 93 -3.20 7.69 27.80
C ARG A 93 -4.43 8.30 28.46
N TRP A 94 -5.27 8.93 27.66
CA TRP A 94 -6.56 9.47 28.09
C TRP A 94 -7.64 9.14 27.06
N SER A 95 -8.89 9.03 27.51
CA SER A 95 -10.03 8.83 26.61
C SER A 95 -11.32 9.43 27.15
N ILE A 96 -12.11 10.05 26.28
CA ILE A 96 -13.41 10.68 26.56
C ILE A 96 -14.45 10.03 25.65
N ALA A 97 -15.58 9.61 26.24
CA ALA A 97 -16.70 9.00 25.53
C ALA A 97 -17.76 10.06 25.20
N VAL A 98 -18.05 10.24 23.91
CA VAL A 98 -19.04 11.23 23.45
C VAL A 98 -20.26 10.55 22.82
N THR A 99 -21.45 11.08 23.10
CA THR A 99 -22.73 10.53 22.64
C THR A 99 -23.33 11.28 21.46
N GLU A 100 -22.76 12.43 21.08
CA GLU A 100 -23.18 13.23 19.94
C GLU A 100 -22.06 13.33 18.91
N ALA A 101 -22.38 13.08 17.64
CA ALA A 101 -21.47 13.37 16.53
C ALA A 101 -21.37 14.88 16.32
N GLY A 102 -20.16 15.40 16.20
CA GLY A 102 -19.96 16.84 16.15
C GLY A 102 -18.49 17.24 16.17
N SER A 103 -18.27 18.55 16.18
CA SER A 103 -16.94 19.13 16.34
C SER A 103 -16.71 19.42 17.81
N TYR A 104 -15.66 18.84 18.38
CA TYR A 104 -15.24 19.04 19.76
C TYR A 104 -13.92 19.81 19.79
N THR A 105 -13.81 20.78 20.68
CA THR A 105 -12.55 21.48 20.97
C THR A 105 -11.91 20.80 22.17
N VAL A 106 -10.72 20.23 21.98
CA VAL A 106 -9.96 19.56 23.03
C VAL A 106 -8.88 20.50 23.55
N THR A 107 -8.80 20.67 24.85
CA THR A 107 -7.83 21.49 25.57
C THR A 107 -7.12 20.67 26.65
N VAL A 108 -5.88 21.04 26.96
CA VAL A 108 -5.11 20.43 28.06
C VAL A 108 -4.94 21.49 29.14
N ASP A 109 -5.20 21.10 30.39
CA ASP A 109 -5.00 22.00 31.53
C ASP A 109 -3.50 22.15 31.82
N GLN A 110 -3.01 23.38 31.67
CA GLN A 110 -1.59 23.71 31.85
C GLN A 110 -1.14 23.63 33.30
N ASP A 111 -2.07 23.77 34.27
CA ASP A 111 -1.74 23.69 35.70
C ASP A 111 -1.51 22.25 36.16
N THR A 112 -1.92 21.27 35.35
CA THR A 112 -1.77 19.82 35.62
C THR A 112 -0.55 19.20 34.96
N LEU A 113 0.27 20.01 34.27
CA LEU A 113 1.47 19.51 33.59
C LEU A 113 2.58 19.16 34.60
N PRO A 114 3.40 18.13 34.33
CA PRO A 114 4.58 17.83 35.14
C PRO A 114 5.56 19.01 35.18
N ASP A 115 6.26 19.16 36.31
CA ASP A 115 7.21 20.25 36.53
C ASP A 115 8.24 20.38 35.40
N GLY A 116 8.40 21.59 34.86
CA GLY A 116 9.35 21.89 33.79
C GLY A 116 8.90 21.46 32.39
N GLN A 117 7.64 21.04 32.22
CA GLN A 117 7.04 20.74 30.92
C GLN A 117 6.04 21.83 30.51
N PHE A 118 6.10 22.22 29.25
CA PHE A 118 5.20 23.21 28.65
C PHE A 118 4.55 22.64 27.40
N LEU A 119 3.34 23.10 27.06
CA LEU A 119 2.70 22.74 25.79
C LEU A 119 3.42 23.40 24.62
N VAL A 120 3.66 22.60 23.58
CA VAL A 120 4.18 23.12 22.31
C VAL A 120 3.08 23.90 21.58
N ASN A 121 3.32 25.20 21.32
CA ASN A 121 2.34 26.23 20.95
C ASN A 121 1.27 26.45 22.01
N ALA A 122 1.66 26.87 23.21
CA ALA A 122 0.74 27.30 24.25
C ALA A 122 -0.31 28.33 23.73
N ASP A 123 0.06 29.18 22.76
CA ASP A 123 -0.84 30.15 22.12
C ASP A 123 -1.99 29.51 21.27
N ASN A 124 -1.87 28.24 20.91
CA ASN A 124 -2.89 27.44 20.22
C ASN A 124 -3.07 26.09 20.94
N ALA A 125 -3.33 26.14 22.25
CA ALA A 125 -3.56 24.97 23.10
C ALA A 125 -4.88 24.24 22.80
N GLU A 126 -5.72 24.78 21.91
CA GLU A 126 -6.99 24.19 21.51
C GLU A 126 -6.85 23.34 20.23
N ARG A 127 -7.40 22.13 20.24
CA ARG A 127 -7.42 21.22 19.08
C ARG A 127 -8.85 20.84 18.74
N THR A 128 -9.34 21.31 17.59
CA THR A 128 -10.65 20.91 17.10
C THR A 128 -10.59 19.53 16.44
N VAL A 129 -11.44 18.62 16.89
CA VAL A 129 -11.54 17.25 16.40
C VAL A 129 -12.99 16.95 16.02
N THR A 130 -13.19 16.37 14.84
CA THR A 130 -14.51 15.91 14.41
C THR A 130 -14.73 14.47 14.84
N VAL A 131 -15.81 14.21 15.57
CA VAL A 131 -16.15 12.89 16.08
C VAL A 131 -17.37 12.33 15.36
N ASN A 132 -17.27 11.08 14.91
CA ASN A 132 -18.39 10.29 14.40
C ASN A 132 -18.72 9.18 15.40
N LEU A 133 -20.01 8.88 15.59
CA LEU A 133 -20.44 7.75 16.43
C LEU A 133 -19.96 6.42 15.82
N GLY A 134 -19.49 5.49 16.65
CA GLY A 134 -18.89 4.23 16.21
C GLY A 134 -17.45 4.35 15.69
N ALA A 135 -16.83 5.53 15.80
CA ALA A 135 -15.44 5.76 15.41
C ALA A 135 -14.66 6.45 16.54
N THR A 136 -13.33 6.36 16.43
CA THR A 136 -12.41 7.00 17.35
C THR A 136 -11.73 8.17 16.67
N ALA A 137 -11.71 9.31 17.35
CA ALA A 137 -10.98 10.49 16.94
C ALA A 137 -9.79 10.71 17.89
N SER A 138 -8.70 11.29 17.39
CA SER A 138 -7.49 11.47 18.20
C SER A 138 -7.05 12.91 18.25
N ALA A 139 -6.76 13.38 19.47
CA ALA A 139 -6.08 14.64 19.73
C ALA A 139 -4.72 14.33 20.36
N LEU A 140 -3.66 14.94 19.83
CA LEU A 140 -2.30 14.76 20.33
C LEU A 140 -1.76 16.11 20.77
N PHE A 141 -1.15 16.11 21.95
CA PHE A 141 -0.50 17.25 22.54
C PHE A 141 0.95 16.87 22.80
N ALA A 142 1.87 17.73 22.34
CA ALA A 142 3.30 17.54 22.56
C ALA A 142 3.76 18.47 23.68
N LEU A 143 4.57 17.93 24.59
CA LEU A 143 5.23 18.68 25.65
C LEU A 143 6.68 18.99 25.27
N THR A 144 7.21 20.07 25.83
CA THR A 144 8.58 20.56 25.66
C THR A 144 9.16 21.01 26.99
N ALA A 145 10.48 20.91 27.15
CA ALA A 145 11.18 21.48 28.30
C ALA A 145 11.41 23.00 28.18
N GLU A 146 11.11 23.60 27.03
CA GLU A 146 11.32 25.02 26.74
C GLU A 146 10.00 25.79 26.75
N GLU A 147 9.89 26.77 27.65
CA GLU A 147 8.71 27.63 27.79
C GLU A 147 8.53 28.50 26.53
N GLY A 148 7.34 28.47 25.94
CA GLY A 148 7.03 29.20 24.71
C GLY A 148 7.52 28.54 23.42
N ALA A 149 7.95 27.27 23.44
CA ALA A 149 8.28 26.58 22.21
C ALA A 149 7.03 26.47 21.32
N THR A 150 7.12 27.00 20.10
CA THR A 150 6.10 26.79 19.07
C THR A 150 6.53 25.58 18.24
N SER A 151 5.60 24.65 17.94
CA SER A 151 5.88 23.63 16.93
C SER A 151 5.95 24.40 15.64
N GLY A 152 7.18 24.63 15.15
CA GLY A 152 7.51 25.48 14.01
C GLY A 152 6.26 25.92 13.29
N ALA A 153 5.73 27.08 13.68
CA ALA A 153 4.71 27.75 12.91
C ALA A 153 5.14 27.64 11.45
N ALA A 154 4.19 27.46 10.55
CA ALA A 154 4.42 27.56 9.12
C ALA A 154 4.88 28.99 8.78
N THR A 155 6.06 29.39 9.25
CA THR A 155 6.81 30.53 8.82
C THR A 155 7.22 30.17 7.41
N ALA A 156 6.76 31.00 6.47
CA ALA A 156 7.12 30.95 5.08
C ALA A 156 8.61 30.58 4.90
N SER A 157 8.81 29.34 4.44
CA SER A 157 9.85 28.87 3.54
C SER A 157 11.19 29.64 3.58
N SER A 158 12.01 29.38 4.59
CA SER A 158 13.44 29.22 4.31
C SER A 158 13.68 27.76 3.94
N PHE A 159 14.48 27.50 2.90
CA PHE A 159 14.81 26.15 2.48
C PHE A 159 15.57 25.45 3.62
N ASN A 160 14.86 24.61 4.38
CA ASN A 160 15.45 23.83 5.45
C ASN A 160 16.09 22.56 4.83
N TRP A 161 17.42 22.53 4.85
CA TRP A 161 18.22 21.44 4.26
C TRP A 161 17.94 20.09 4.92
N ASP A 162 17.65 20.08 6.22
CA ASP A 162 17.32 18.87 6.99
C ASP A 162 15.95 18.33 6.57
N ARG A 163 14.95 19.21 6.43
CA ARG A 163 13.63 18.83 5.90
C ARG A 163 13.72 18.30 4.48
N PHE A 164 14.56 18.91 3.64
CA PHE A 164 14.81 18.42 2.29
C PHE A 164 15.47 17.03 2.31
N ALA A 165 16.52 16.82 3.11
CA ALA A 165 17.22 15.54 3.22
C ALA A 165 16.29 14.44 3.76
N GLN A 166 15.51 14.73 4.81
CA GLN A 166 14.51 13.85 5.38
C GLN A 166 13.47 13.41 4.35
N GLN A 167 12.97 14.38 3.58
CA GLN A 167 11.92 14.14 2.62
C GLN A 167 12.43 13.44 1.35
N PHE A 168 13.66 13.74 0.94
CA PHE A 168 14.37 13.03 -0.12
C PHE A 168 14.62 11.57 0.24
N ALA A 169 15.09 11.28 1.46
CA ALA A 169 15.28 9.91 1.95
C ALA A 169 13.96 9.14 2.05
N SER A 170 12.90 9.79 2.54
CA SER A 170 11.54 9.24 2.53
C SER A 170 11.06 8.93 1.11
N GLY A 171 11.45 9.76 0.13
CA GLY A 171 11.18 9.59 -1.29
C GLY A 171 11.93 8.42 -1.92
N ILE A 172 13.19 8.21 -1.57
CA ILE A 172 13.95 7.01 -1.97
C ILE A 172 13.28 5.76 -1.39
N ARG A 173 12.90 5.80 -0.11
CA ARG A 173 12.18 4.69 0.55
C ARG A 173 10.89 4.36 -0.21
N LEU A 174 10.02 5.34 -0.44
CA LEU A 174 8.78 5.15 -1.18
C LEU A 174 9.05 4.64 -2.60
N GLY A 175 10.04 5.21 -3.29
CA GLY A 175 10.40 4.85 -4.66
C GLY A 175 10.91 3.41 -4.79
N LEU A 176 11.69 2.91 -3.82
CA LEU A 176 12.14 1.52 -3.79
C LEU A 176 10.97 0.54 -3.58
N LEU A 177 10.05 0.87 -2.67
CA LEU A 177 8.86 0.05 -2.44
C LEU A 177 7.96 0.03 -3.68
N LEU A 178 7.69 1.20 -4.26
CA LEU A 178 6.92 1.32 -5.51
C LEU A 178 7.59 0.59 -6.67
N ALA A 179 8.93 0.57 -6.73
CA ALA A 179 9.68 -0.11 -7.79
C ALA A 179 9.42 -1.62 -7.79
N LEU A 180 9.27 -2.25 -6.62
CA LEU A 180 8.92 -3.68 -6.53
C LEU A 180 7.60 -3.95 -7.25
N ALA A 181 6.54 -3.19 -6.94
CA ALA A 181 5.24 -3.35 -7.59
C ALA A 181 5.28 -2.94 -9.08
N ALA A 182 5.96 -1.84 -9.41
CA ALA A 182 6.01 -1.29 -10.77
C ALA A 182 6.76 -2.19 -11.76
N ILE A 183 7.86 -2.83 -11.33
CA ILE A 183 8.57 -3.80 -12.19
C ILE A 183 7.64 -4.96 -12.55
N GLY A 184 6.86 -5.47 -11.59
CA GLY A 184 5.88 -6.52 -11.84
C GLY A 184 4.87 -6.12 -12.92
N LEU A 185 4.24 -4.95 -12.77
CA LEU A 185 3.28 -4.43 -13.74
C LEU A 185 3.93 -4.21 -15.11
N SER A 186 5.16 -3.67 -15.13
CA SER A 186 5.91 -3.45 -16.36
C SER A 186 6.26 -4.74 -17.09
N LEU A 187 6.53 -5.84 -16.38
CA LEU A 187 6.80 -7.14 -17.00
C LEU A 187 5.53 -7.72 -17.63
N ILE A 188 4.39 -7.61 -16.95
CA ILE A 188 3.09 -8.03 -17.50
C ILE A 188 2.80 -7.24 -18.78
N TYR A 189 2.88 -5.91 -18.71
CA TYR A 189 2.67 -5.06 -19.87
C TYR A 189 3.65 -5.38 -20.99
N GLY A 190 4.94 -5.54 -20.66
CA GLY A 190 5.97 -5.81 -21.65
C GLY A 190 5.77 -7.14 -22.40
N THR A 191 5.15 -8.15 -21.79
CA THR A 191 4.93 -9.46 -22.45
C THR A 191 3.55 -9.64 -23.05
N THR A 192 2.55 -8.89 -22.60
CA THR A 192 1.14 -9.08 -23.00
C THR A 192 0.45 -7.84 -23.54
N GLY A 193 1.04 -6.65 -23.37
CA GLY A 193 0.42 -5.36 -23.63
C GLY A 193 -0.72 -5.00 -22.65
N LEU A 194 -0.95 -5.82 -21.60
CA LEU A 194 -2.05 -5.62 -20.68
C LEU A 194 -1.63 -4.79 -19.46
N SER A 195 -2.24 -3.61 -19.33
CA SER A 195 -2.22 -2.81 -18.09
C SER A 195 -3.29 -3.33 -17.14
N SER A 196 -2.91 -4.13 -16.14
CA SER A 196 -3.84 -4.77 -15.22
C SER A 196 -4.17 -3.86 -14.03
N PHE A 197 -5.43 -3.46 -13.87
CA PHE A 197 -5.88 -2.71 -12.69
C PHE A 197 -5.86 -3.56 -11.42
N SER A 198 -6.11 -4.87 -11.52
CA SER A 198 -6.05 -5.80 -10.39
C SER A 198 -4.64 -6.03 -9.83
N HIS A 199 -3.60 -5.46 -10.45
CA HIS A 199 -2.22 -5.53 -9.94
C HIS A 199 -2.08 -4.81 -8.59
N GLY A 200 -2.79 -3.69 -8.41
CA GLY A 200 -2.83 -2.98 -7.12
C GLY A 200 -3.37 -3.87 -6.00
N GLU A 201 -4.35 -4.71 -6.29
CA GLU A 201 -4.93 -5.63 -5.31
C GLU A 201 -3.96 -6.72 -4.86
N GLN A 202 -2.93 -7.05 -5.65
CA GLN A 202 -1.87 -7.95 -5.18
C GLN A 202 -1.02 -7.30 -4.08
N VAL A 203 -0.89 -5.97 -4.10
CA VAL A 203 -0.25 -5.21 -3.01
C VAL A 203 -1.11 -5.28 -1.75
N THR A 204 -2.42 -4.97 -1.85
CA THR A 204 -3.34 -5.08 -0.71
C THR A 204 -3.30 -6.48 -0.11
N LEU A 205 -3.38 -7.51 -0.96
CA LEU A 205 -3.34 -8.90 -0.54
C LEU A 205 -2.06 -9.24 0.24
N GLY A 206 -0.89 -8.78 -0.22
CA GLY A 206 0.38 -9.02 0.47
C GLY A 206 0.38 -8.46 1.89
N GLY A 207 -0.04 -7.20 2.04
CA GLY A 207 -0.14 -6.54 3.35
C GLY A 207 -1.14 -7.22 4.29
N LEU A 208 -2.34 -7.55 3.79
CA LEU A 208 -3.37 -8.22 4.58
C LEU A 208 -2.98 -9.65 4.98
N LEU A 209 -2.34 -10.41 4.09
CA LEU A 209 -1.84 -11.75 4.44
C LEU A 209 -0.74 -11.67 5.50
N ALA A 210 0.15 -10.68 5.42
CA ALA A 210 1.18 -10.50 6.44
C ALA A 210 0.56 -10.20 7.80
N TYR A 211 -0.45 -9.32 7.85
CA TYR A 211 -1.26 -9.09 9.04
C TYR A 211 -1.92 -10.37 9.56
N SER A 212 -2.53 -11.19 8.69
CA SER A 212 -3.17 -12.44 9.11
C SER A 212 -2.18 -13.40 9.74
N PHE A 213 -1.00 -13.57 9.14
CA PHE A 213 0.03 -14.45 9.69
C PHE A 213 0.60 -13.93 11.01
N THR A 214 0.88 -12.63 11.13
CA THR A 214 1.36 -12.08 12.40
C THR A 214 0.29 -12.12 13.48
N SER A 215 -1.01 -11.99 13.12
CA SER A 215 -2.12 -12.07 14.07
C SER A 215 -2.26 -13.44 14.74
N ILE A 216 -1.83 -14.52 14.08
CA ILE A 216 -1.81 -15.89 14.62
C ILE A 216 -0.44 -16.26 15.23
N GLY A 217 0.45 -15.28 15.43
CA GLY A 217 1.75 -15.45 16.09
C GLY A 217 2.89 -15.95 15.19
N VAL A 218 2.73 -15.94 13.85
CA VAL A 218 3.84 -16.27 12.95
C VAL A 218 4.89 -15.14 13.00
N PRO A 219 6.18 -15.45 13.15
CA PRO A 219 7.24 -14.45 13.15
C PRO A 219 7.22 -13.59 11.89
N LEU A 220 7.48 -12.28 12.03
CA LEU A 220 7.31 -11.29 10.97
C LEU A 220 8.02 -11.66 9.65
N ILE A 221 9.27 -12.12 9.72
CA ILE A 221 10.04 -12.50 8.53
C ILE A 221 9.37 -13.67 7.80
N LEU A 222 8.91 -14.68 8.55
CA LEU A 222 8.23 -15.84 7.99
C LEU A 222 6.87 -15.44 7.42
N ALA A 223 6.12 -14.59 8.11
CA ALA A 223 4.87 -14.01 7.61
C ALA A 223 5.08 -13.29 6.27
N ALA A 224 6.11 -12.44 6.16
CA ALA A 224 6.45 -11.74 4.93
C ALA A 224 6.77 -12.69 3.77
N VAL A 225 7.55 -13.75 4.03
CA VAL A 225 7.90 -14.76 3.02
C VAL A 225 6.67 -15.54 2.58
N LEU A 226 5.84 -16.02 3.53
CA LEU A 226 4.62 -16.76 3.22
C LEU A 226 3.63 -15.91 2.42
N SER A 227 3.39 -14.66 2.81
CA SER A 227 2.55 -13.73 2.07
C SER A 227 3.05 -13.52 0.65
N THR A 228 4.36 -13.31 0.47
CA THR A 228 4.97 -13.13 -0.85
C THR A 228 4.79 -14.37 -1.74
N VAL A 229 4.99 -15.57 -1.18
CA VAL A 229 4.82 -16.84 -1.90
C VAL A 229 3.35 -17.05 -2.29
N ILE A 230 2.41 -16.74 -1.41
CA ILE A 230 0.98 -16.84 -1.70
C ILE A 230 0.57 -15.84 -2.78
N CYS A 231 1.05 -14.59 -2.73
CA CYS A 231 0.84 -13.62 -3.80
C CYS A 231 1.45 -14.08 -5.14
N ALA A 232 2.61 -14.74 -5.14
CA ALA A 232 3.15 -15.33 -6.36
C ALA A 232 2.24 -16.47 -6.89
N ALA A 233 1.73 -17.31 -5.98
CA ALA A 233 0.80 -18.38 -6.32
C ALA A 233 -0.53 -17.84 -6.88
N THR A 234 -1.08 -16.75 -6.33
CA THR A 234 -2.26 -16.10 -6.91
C THR A 234 -1.99 -15.57 -8.31
N GLY A 235 -0.82 -15.01 -8.60
CA GLY A 235 -0.43 -14.64 -9.96
C GLY A 235 -0.40 -15.83 -10.94
N TYR A 236 0.18 -16.95 -10.52
CA TYR A 236 0.14 -18.20 -11.30
C TYR A 236 -1.30 -18.65 -11.60
N LEU A 237 -2.15 -18.61 -10.56
CA LEU A 237 -3.54 -19.05 -10.65
C LEU A 237 -4.38 -18.11 -11.50
N GLN A 238 -4.15 -16.79 -11.42
CA GLN A 238 -4.80 -15.80 -12.27
C GLN A 238 -4.45 -16.02 -13.74
N ASP A 239 -3.18 -16.27 -14.09
CA ASP A 239 -2.85 -16.64 -15.48
C ASP A 239 -3.54 -17.94 -15.90
N LEU A 240 -3.50 -18.97 -15.07
CA LEU A 240 -4.07 -20.27 -15.41
C LEU A 240 -5.60 -20.22 -15.59
N ALA A 241 -6.31 -19.56 -14.68
CA ALA A 241 -7.76 -19.59 -14.57
C ALA A 241 -8.44 -18.46 -15.37
N ILE A 242 -7.80 -17.30 -15.46
CA ILE A 242 -8.38 -16.09 -16.06
C ILE A 242 -7.65 -15.77 -17.36
N TRP A 243 -6.37 -15.39 -17.29
CA TRP A 243 -5.72 -14.73 -18.42
C TRP A 243 -5.45 -15.66 -19.60
N LYS A 244 -4.92 -16.86 -19.37
CA LYS A 244 -4.62 -17.84 -20.42
C LYS A 244 -5.88 -18.30 -21.16
N PRO A 245 -6.98 -18.69 -20.51
CA PRO A 245 -8.22 -19.01 -21.21
C PRO A 245 -8.76 -17.85 -22.05
N LEU A 246 -8.71 -16.62 -21.51
CA LEU A 246 -9.19 -15.43 -22.22
C LEU A 246 -8.31 -15.09 -23.43
N ARG A 247 -6.98 -15.18 -23.30
CA ARG A 247 -6.04 -15.03 -24.43
C ARG A 247 -6.27 -16.09 -25.51
N LYS A 248 -6.54 -17.35 -25.12
CA LYS A 248 -6.86 -18.43 -26.08
C LYS A 248 -8.15 -18.19 -26.85
N ARG A 249 -9.11 -17.47 -26.26
CA ARG A 249 -10.33 -17.01 -26.94
C ARG A 249 -10.11 -15.79 -27.83
N ARG A 250 -8.88 -15.27 -27.91
CA ARG A 250 -8.49 -14.10 -28.72
C ARG A 250 -9.30 -12.84 -28.38
N LEU A 251 -9.60 -12.65 -27.10
CA LEU A 251 -10.19 -11.41 -26.62
C LEU A 251 -9.25 -10.23 -26.86
N SER A 252 -9.81 -9.07 -27.18
CA SER A 252 -9.02 -7.86 -27.40
C SER A 252 -8.38 -7.37 -26.10
N LEU A 253 -7.31 -6.57 -26.20
CA LEU A 253 -6.66 -5.97 -25.04
C LEU A 253 -7.64 -5.12 -24.22
N THR A 254 -8.52 -4.36 -24.87
CA THR A 254 -9.56 -3.58 -24.20
C THR A 254 -10.51 -4.46 -23.39
N GLN A 255 -10.91 -5.62 -23.91
CA GLN A 255 -11.76 -6.57 -23.18
C GLN A 255 -11.02 -7.14 -21.96
N LEU A 256 -9.74 -7.47 -22.10
CA LEU A 256 -8.92 -7.92 -20.98
C LEU A 256 -8.77 -6.83 -19.91
N MET A 257 -8.62 -5.56 -20.30
CA MET A 257 -8.58 -4.44 -19.35
C MET A 257 -9.89 -4.34 -18.55
N ILE A 258 -11.06 -4.46 -19.20
CA ILE A 258 -12.36 -4.48 -18.51
C ILE A 258 -12.42 -5.63 -17.49
N VAL A 259 -11.92 -6.82 -17.84
CA VAL A 259 -11.84 -7.95 -16.90
C VAL A 259 -10.94 -7.62 -15.70
N THR A 260 -9.83 -6.92 -15.90
CA THR A 260 -8.93 -6.52 -14.80
C THR A 260 -9.60 -5.54 -13.84
N ILE A 261 -10.44 -4.63 -14.35
CA ILE A 261 -11.21 -3.69 -13.53
C ILE A 261 -12.25 -4.45 -12.70
N GLY A 262 -12.99 -5.36 -13.35
CA GLY A 262 -13.95 -6.23 -12.66
C GLY A 262 -13.30 -7.08 -11.57
N LEU A 263 -12.13 -7.66 -11.84
CA LEU A 263 -11.36 -8.42 -10.86
C LEU A 263 -10.86 -7.53 -9.72
N SER A 264 -10.42 -6.30 -10.01
CA SER A 264 -9.97 -5.34 -9.00
C SER A 264 -11.10 -5.00 -8.03
N ILE A 265 -12.29 -4.69 -8.55
CA ILE A 265 -13.47 -4.36 -7.73
C ILE A 265 -13.89 -5.58 -6.89
N ALA A 266 -13.92 -6.76 -7.51
CA ALA A 266 -14.28 -7.99 -6.80
C ALA A 266 -13.31 -8.30 -5.64
N LEU A 267 -12.00 -8.12 -5.85
CA LEU A 267 -10.99 -8.33 -4.81
C LEU A 267 -11.09 -7.28 -3.69
N GLN A 268 -11.28 -5.99 -4.02
CA GLN A 268 -11.46 -4.94 -3.00
C GLN A 268 -12.62 -5.25 -2.06
N TYR A 269 -13.78 -5.61 -2.60
CA TYR A 269 -14.94 -5.95 -1.77
C TYR A 269 -14.79 -7.29 -1.06
N ALA A 270 -14.04 -8.25 -1.63
CA ALA A 270 -13.66 -9.45 -0.89
C ALA A 270 -12.78 -9.10 0.32
N PHE A 271 -11.76 -8.24 0.15
CA PHE A 271 -10.92 -7.76 1.25
C PHE A 271 -11.76 -7.05 2.31
N GLN A 272 -12.63 -6.14 1.91
CA GLN A 272 -13.52 -5.42 2.83
C GLN A 272 -14.44 -6.38 3.60
N TYR A 273 -14.96 -7.41 2.94
CA TYR A 273 -15.84 -8.40 3.58
C TYR A 273 -15.10 -9.24 4.63
N PHE A 274 -13.86 -9.68 4.35
CA PHE A 274 -13.10 -10.55 5.26
C PHE A 274 -12.34 -9.79 6.36
N TYR A 275 -11.85 -8.57 6.08
CA TYR A 275 -10.99 -7.80 6.99
C TYR A 275 -11.68 -6.55 7.57
N GLY A 276 -12.83 -6.16 7.03
CA GLY A 276 -13.53 -4.95 7.42
C GLY A 276 -13.01 -3.69 6.71
N ALA A 277 -13.60 -2.55 7.07
CA ALA A 277 -13.28 -1.25 6.48
C ALA A 277 -12.07 -0.54 7.15
N GLY A 278 -11.68 -0.99 8.34
CA GLY A 278 -10.64 -0.37 9.15
C GLY A 278 -9.22 -0.60 8.61
N THR A 279 -8.29 0.21 9.11
CA THR A 279 -6.85 0.01 8.89
C THR A 279 -6.30 -0.96 9.93
N VAL A 280 -5.65 -2.03 9.46
CA VAL A 280 -4.98 -3.02 10.30
C VAL A 280 -3.47 -2.81 10.28
N ARG A 281 -2.79 -3.19 11.38
CA ARG A 281 -1.34 -3.05 11.54
C ARG A 281 -0.68 -4.42 11.55
N ILE A 282 0.30 -4.63 10.66
CA ILE A 282 1.05 -5.90 10.57
C ILE A 282 1.87 -6.13 11.83
N ASP A 283 2.52 -5.08 12.31
CA ASP A 283 3.28 -5.03 13.56
C ASP A 283 2.57 -4.06 14.52
N ARG A 284 2.34 -4.53 15.75
CA ARG A 284 1.65 -3.75 16.79
C ARG A 284 2.62 -3.01 17.70
N ASP A 285 3.90 -3.37 17.66
CA ASP A 285 4.93 -2.71 18.44
C ASP A 285 5.19 -1.30 17.89
N ASN A 286 5.61 -0.40 18.78
CA ASN A 286 5.92 0.96 18.35
C ASN A 286 7.21 0.94 17.52
N PRO A 287 7.21 1.47 16.28
CA PRO A 287 8.37 1.39 15.42
C PRO A 287 9.53 2.18 16.02
N THR A 288 10.67 1.51 16.22
CA THR A 288 11.89 2.17 16.67
C THR A 288 12.48 3.03 15.54
N THR A 289 12.84 4.26 15.86
CA THR A 289 13.47 5.22 14.94
C THR A 289 14.97 5.26 15.16
N VAL A 290 15.72 5.43 14.07
CA VAL A 290 17.17 5.63 14.10
C VAL A 290 17.48 6.88 13.30
N ASP A 291 18.31 7.73 13.89
CA ASP A 291 18.85 8.91 13.22
C ASP A 291 20.15 8.55 12.52
N PHE A 292 20.19 8.75 11.20
CA PHE A 292 21.36 8.54 10.39
C PHE A 292 21.60 9.75 9.49
N LEU A 293 22.73 10.44 9.66
CA LEU A 293 23.12 11.62 8.87
C LEU A 293 22.03 12.73 8.85
N GLY A 294 21.37 12.99 9.98
CA GLY A 294 20.31 14.00 10.07
C GLY A 294 18.96 13.57 9.46
N VAL A 295 18.83 12.29 9.08
CA VAL A 295 17.58 11.68 8.61
C VAL A 295 17.08 10.68 9.63
N THR A 296 15.85 10.87 10.12
CA THR A 296 15.17 9.98 11.05
C THR A 296 14.26 9.03 10.29
N LEU A 297 14.58 7.74 10.25
CA LEU A 297 13.69 6.72 9.68
C LEU A 297 13.53 5.54 10.66
N THR A 298 12.43 4.83 10.51
CA THR A 298 12.19 3.62 11.32
C THR A 298 13.16 2.50 10.92
N VAL A 299 13.54 1.63 11.86
CA VAL A 299 14.36 0.43 11.56
C VAL A 299 13.68 -0.41 10.47
N GLN A 300 12.35 -0.54 10.54
CA GLN A 300 11.53 -1.19 9.52
C GLN A 300 11.72 -0.56 8.13
N SER A 301 11.86 0.77 8.03
CA SER A 301 12.13 1.47 6.76
C SER A 301 13.48 1.07 6.17
N TYR A 302 14.54 1.06 6.96
CA TYR A 302 15.87 0.67 6.46
C TYR A 302 15.93 -0.80 6.03
N VAL A 303 15.32 -1.69 6.82
CA VAL A 303 15.23 -3.12 6.47
C VAL A 303 14.41 -3.31 5.18
N ALA A 304 13.27 -2.65 5.06
CA ALA A 304 12.44 -2.72 3.86
C ALA A 304 13.16 -2.18 2.62
N MET A 305 13.92 -1.08 2.74
CA MET A 305 14.75 -0.55 1.66
C MET A 305 15.86 -1.52 1.27
N ALA A 306 16.56 -2.11 2.24
CA ALA A 306 17.62 -3.08 1.99
C ALA A 306 17.08 -4.32 1.25
N ILE A 307 15.97 -4.89 1.73
CA ILE A 307 15.29 -6.02 1.07
C ILE A 307 14.87 -5.63 -0.35
N SER A 308 14.29 -4.44 -0.52
CA SER A 308 13.87 -3.94 -1.83
C SER A 308 15.04 -3.86 -2.79
N VAL A 309 16.18 -3.27 -2.38
CA VAL A 309 17.39 -3.20 -3.21
C VAL A 309 17.86 -4.60 -3.60
N VAL A 310 17.94 -5.54 -2.64
CA VAL A 310 18.35 -6.93 -2.91
C VAL A 310 17.43 -7.60 -3.94
N VAL A 311 16.11 -7.45 -3.78
CA VAL A 311 15.11 -8.06 -4.68
C VAL A 311 15.10 -7.39 -6.06
N LEU A 312 15.25 -6.06 -6.12
CA LEU A 312 15.34 -5.31 -7.38
C LEU A 312 16.60 -5.69 -8.16
N VAL A 313 17.75 -5.75 -7.50
CA VAL A 313 19.02 -6.22 -8.09
C VAL A 313 18.90 -7.68 -8.52
N GLY A 314 18.33 -8.54 -7.67
CA GLY A 314 18.08 -9.95 -7.98
C GLY A 314 17.18 -10.12 -9.20
N THR A 315 16.11 -9.33 -9.31
CA THR A 315 15.20 -9.32 -10.46
C THR A 315 15.91 -8.80 -11.72
N GLY A 316 16.72 -7.75 -11.61
CA GLY A 316 17.54 -7.25 -12.72
C GLY A 316 18.53 -8.29 -13.22
N LEU A 317 19.26 -8.96 -12.32
CA LEU A 317 20.18 -10.05 -12.64
C LEU A 317 19.44 -11.24 -13.25
N PHE A 318 18.28 -11.61 -12.71
CA PHE A 318 17.42 -12.65 -13.27
C PHE A 318 17.06 -12.33 -14.73
N LEU A 319 16.58 -11.12 -15.02
CA LEU A 319 16.20 -10.72 -16.38
C LEU A 319 17.40 -10.66 -17.33
N LEU A 320 18.54 -10.15 -16.86
CA LEU A 320 19.73 -9.94 -17.70
C LEU A 320 20.52 -11.21 -17.96
N LYS A 321 20.74 -12.05 -16.94
CA LYS A 321 21.74 -13.14 -16.97
C LYS A 321 21.13 -14.53 -17.21
N THR A 322 19.86 -14.76 -16.91
CA THR A 322 19.26 -16.11 -17.01
C THR A 322 18.70 -16.43 -18.40
N ARG A 323 18.53 -17.72 -18.70
CA ARG A 323 17.85 -18.21 -19.93
C ARG A 323 16.39 -17.78 -19.97
N THR A 324 15.70 -17.86 -18.82
CA THR A 324 14.31 -17.41 -18.67
C THR A 324 14.17 -15.91 -18.90
N GLY A 325 15.07 -15.08 -18.36
CA GLY A 325 15.06 -13.64 -18.59
C GLY A 325 15.31 -13.24 -20.06
N ARG A 326 16.16 -13.99 -20.78
CA ARG A 326 16.29 -13.82 -22.25
C ARG A 326 15.00 -14.18 -22.98
N ALA A 327 14.35 -15.28 -22.59
CA ALA A 327 13.06 -15.67 -23.17
C ALA A 327 11.96 -14.64 -22.89
N THR A 328 11.90 -14.06 -21.67
CA THR A 328 10.98 -12.95 -21.35
C THR A 328 11.15 -11.76 -22.28
N ARG A 329 12.40 -11.32 -22.50
CA ARG A 329 12.67 -10.20 -23.43
C ARG A 329 12.33 -10.53 -24.88
N ALA A 330 12.63 -11.76 -25.33
CA ALA A 330 12.26 -12.21 -26.67
C ALA A 330 10.74 -12.22 -26.88
N VAL A 331 9.98 -12.67 -25.87
CA VAL A 331 8.51 -12.62 -25.89
C VAL A 331 8.00 -11.19 -25.91
N SER A 332 8.63 -10.28 -25.17
CA SER A 332 8.28 -8.85 -25.19
C SER A 332 8.57 -8.16 -26.53
N ASP A 333 9.66 -8.53 -27.19
CA ASP A 333 10.02 -7.93 -28.47
C ASP A 333 9.10 -8.43 -29.60
N ASN A 334 8.88 -9.75 -29.71
CA ASN A 334 7.95 -10.33 -30.67
C ASN A 334 7.50 -11.75 -30.26
N PRO A 335 6.27 -11.91 -29.73
CA PRO A 335 5.76 -13.21 -29.30
C PRO A 335 5.73 -14.27 -30.41
N ALA A 336 5.46 -13.88 -31.67
CA ALA A 336 5.35 -14.81 -32.79
C ALA A 336 6.72 -15.35 -33.21
N LEU A 337 7.74 -14.49 -33.29
CA LEU A 337 9.12 -14.91 -33.58
C LEU A 337 9.72 -15.71 -32.42
N ALA A 338 9.41 -15.36 -31.19
CA ALA A 338 9.80 -16.13 -30.02
C ALA A 338 9.22 -17.56 -30.07
N ALA A 339 7.94 -17.70 -30.41
CA ALA A 339 7.29 -19.00 -30.58
C ALA A 339 7.91 -19.82 -31.72
N ALA A 340 8.22 -19.19 -32.86
CA ALA A 340 8.89 -19.84 -33.99
C ALA A 340 10.31 -20.32 -33.63
N SER A 341 10.96 -19.66 -32.66
CA SER A 341 12.27 -20.05 -32.13
C SER A 341 12.20 -21.12 -31.03
N GLY A 342 11.03 -21.72 -30.80
CA GLY A 342 10.83 -22.79 -29.83
C GLY A 342 10.58 -22.33 -28.39
N ILE A 343 10.35 -21.04 -28.15
CA ILE A 343 10.01 -20.53 -26.81
C ILE A 343 8.52 -20.76 -26.53
N ASP A 344 8.21 -21.43 -25.43
CA ASP A 344 6.83 -21.55 -24.92
C ASP A 344 6.36 -20.21 -24.33
N VAL A 345 5.74 -19.39 -25.18
CA VAL A 345 5.24 -18.05 -24.83
C VAL A 345 4.26 -18.09 -23.67
N ASP A 346 3.36 -19.07 -23.65
CA ASP A 346 2.36 -19.22 -22.57
C ASP A 346 3.03 -19.50 -21.22
N ARG A 347 4.11 -20.29 -21.20
CA ARG A 347 4.89 -20.56 -19.98
C ARG A 347 5.62 -19.31 -19.50
N ILE A 348 6.18 -18.52 -20.41
CA ILE A 348 6.86 -17.26 -20.07
C ILE A 348 5.87 -16.24 -19.53
N ILE A 349 4.72 -16.06 -20.16
CA ILE A 349 3.66 -15.16 -19.66
C ILE A 349 3.22 -15.58 -18.26
N ARG A 350 3.00 -16.89 -18.03
CA ARG A 350 2.64 -17.39 -16.71
C ARG A 350 3.68 -17.06 -15.64
N LEU A 351 4.96 -17.31 -15.95
CA LEU A 351 6.06 -16.99 -15.05
C LEU A 351 6.10 -15.49 -14.73
N VAL A 352 5.83 -14.65 -15.72
CA VAL A 352 5.75 -13.19 -15.54
C VAL A 352 4.60 -12.81 -14.60
N TRP A 353 3.40 -13.38 -14.77
CA TRP A 353 2.29 -13.15 -13.84
C TRP A 353 2.60 -13.59 -12.42
N THR A 354 3.24 -14.75 -12.25
CA THR A 354 3.70 -15.26 -10.94
C THR A 354 4.70 -14.31 -10.29
N LEU A 355 5.73 -13.88 -11.03
CA LEU A 355 6.74 -12.95 -10.50
C LEU A 355 6.14 -11.57 -10.19
N ALA A 356 5.28 -11.06 -11.06
CA ALA A 356 4.67 -9.75 -10.89
C ALA A 356 3.78 -9.69 -9.65
N ALA A 357 2.94 -10.70 -9.43
CA ALA A 357 2.09 -10.79 -8.25
C ALA A 357 2.91 -10.99 -6.96
N GLY A 358 3.99 -11.79 -7.00
CA GLY A 358 4.90 -11.95 -5.87
C GLY A 358 5.61 -10.63 -5.50
N LEU A 359 6.13 -9.91 -6.48
CA LEU A 359 6.78 -8.61 -6.26
C LEU A 359 5.80 -7.54 -5.74
N ALA A 360 4.57 -7.52 -6.27
CA ALA A 360 3.51 -6.66 -5.76
C ALA A 360 3.11 -7.02 -4.33
N GLY A 361 2.97 -8.32 -4.02
CA GLY A 361 2.71 -8.80 -2.67
C GLY A 361 3.79 -8.37 -1.69
N LEU A 362 5.07 -8.58 -2.04
CA LEU A 362 6.20 -8.14 -1.22
C LEU A 362 6.19 -6.62 -1.02
N SER A 363 5.93 -5.84 -2.07
CA SER A 363 5.75 -4.39 -1.95
C SER A 363 4.67 -4.04 -0.93
N GLY A 364 3.56 -4.78 -0.91
CA GLY A 364 2.46 -4.56 0.03
C GLY A 364 2.80 -4.90 1.47
N VAL A 365 3.52 -6.00 1.70
CA VAL A 365 4.05 -6.33 3.04
C VAL A 365 4.95 -5.20 3.54
N MET A 366 5.91 -4.78 2.72
CA MET A 366 6.86 -3.73 3.09
C MET A 366 6.16 -2.39 3.31
N LEU A 367 5.22 -2.01 2.43
CA LEU A 367 4.48 -0.76 2.57
C LEU A 367 3.61 -0.77 3.84
N GLY A 368 2.95 -1.89 4.13
CA GLY A 368 2.15 -2.05 5.34
C GLY A 368 2.94 -1.94 6.64
N LEU A 369 4.17 -2.46 6.65
CA LEU A 369 5.10 -2.30 7.77
C LEU A 369 5.57 -0.84 7.90
N VAL A 370 6.02 -0.27 6.78
CA VAL A 370 6.65 1.05 6.75
C VAL A 370 5.66 2.18 7.01
N LEU A 371 4.41 2.03 6.55
CA LEU A 371 3.32 2.99 6.80
C LEU A 371 2.50 2.65 8.06
N ASN A 372 2.81 1.56 8.76
CA ASN A 372 2.07 1.09 9.94
C ASN A 372 0.56 1.01 9.70
N GLY A 373 0.16 0.51 8.53
CA GLY A 373 -1.26 0.45 8.17
C GLY A 373 -1.49 -0.16 6.80
N VAL A 374 -2.43 -1.10 6.75
CA VAL A 374 -3.00 -1.67 5.53
C VAL A 374 -4.51 -1.71 5.68
N ASN A 375 -5.23 -1.34 4.65
CA ASN A 375 -6.68 -1.47 4.57
C ASN A 375 -7.09 -2.07 3.23
N TRP A 376 -8.38 -2.36 3.07
CA TRP A 376 -8.93 -2.97 1.86
C TRP A 376 -8.77 -2.13 0.57
N MET A 377 -8.50 -0.82 0.67
CA MET A 377 -8.29 0.09 -0.48
C MET A 377 -6.83 0.42 -0.78
N THR A 378 -5.87 -0.10 0.01
CA THR A 378 -4.46 0.33 -0.07
C THR A 378 -3.89 0.15 -1.47
N GLY A 379 -4.21 -0.96 -2.14
CA GLY A 379 -3.81 -1.25 -3.51
C GLY A 379 -4.33 -0.23 -4.51
N LEU A 380 -5.61 0.14 -4.44
CA LEU A 380 -6.21 1.14 -5.33
C LEU A 380 -5.53 2.51 -5.17
N GLN A 381 -5.25 2.92 -3.92
CA GLN A 381 -4.62 4.20 -3.61
C GLN A 381 -3.24 4.30 -4.27
N ILE A 382 -2.42 3.25 -4.15
CA ILE A 382 -1.07 3.28 -4.73
C ILE A 382 -1.03 2.88 -6.21
N LEU A 383 -2.09 2.27 -6.74
CA LEU A 383 -2.15 1.81 -8.13
C LEU A 383 -1.87 2.97 -9.10
N LEU A 384 -2.39 4.16 -8.79
CA LEU A 384 -2.13 5.36 -9.58
C LEU A 384 -0.64 5.74 -9.58
N LEU A 385 0.04 5.65 -8.45
CA LEU A 385 1.49 5.90 -8.35
C LEU A 385 2.29 4.84 -9.11
N ILE A 386 1.86 3.58 -9.06
CA ILE A 386 2.46 2.49 -9.84
C ILE A 386 2.31 2.77 -11.33
N PHE A 387 1.11 3.14 -11.80
CA PHE A 387 0.89 3.51 -13.19
C PHE A 387 1.75 4.70 -13.59
N ALA A 388 1.74 5.77 -12.79
CA ALA A 388 2.57 6.96 -13.02
C ALA A 388 4.07 6.60 -13.14
N ALA A 389 4.57 5.73 -12.27
CA ALA A 389 5.94 5.26 -12.31
C ALA A 389 6.26 4.45 -13.57
N VAL A 390 5.40 3.52 -13.96
CA VAL A 390 5.63 2.68 -15.15
C VAL A 390 5.49 3.50 -16.44
N THR A 391 4.53 4.41 -16.52
CA THR A 391 4.39 5.32 -17.68
C THR A 391 5.55 6.31 -17.77
N LEU A 392 6.00 6.86 -16.64
CA LEU A 392 7.20 7.71 -16.59
C LEU A 392 8.43 6.94 -17.05
N GLY A 393 8.60 5.72 -16.55
CA GLY A 393 9.69 4.84 -16.90
C GLY A 393 9.71 4.43 -18.38
N GLY A 394 8.53 4.29 -18.97
CA GLY A 394 8.33 3.68 -20.28
C GLY A 394 7.71 2.30 -20.10
N LEU A 395 6.47 2.15 -20.56
CA LEU A 395 5.69 0.93 -20.43
C LEU A 395 6.44 -0.27 -21.04
N GLY A 396 6.45 -1.40 -20.33
CA GLY A 396 7.08 -2.62 -20.81
C GLY A 396 8.59 -2.74 -20.54
N THR A 397 9.22 -1.74 -19.92
CA THR A 397 10.64 -1.78 -19.56
C THR A 397 10.86 -1.88 -18.04
N ALA A 398 11.37 -3.01 -17.56
CA ALA A 398 11.58 -3.22 -16.12
C ALA A 398 12.55 -2.19 -15.50
N PHE A 399 13.63 -1.84 -16.19
CA PHE A 399 14.56 -0.81 -15.74
C PHE A 399 13.94 0.59 -15.78
N GLY A 400 13.11 0.87 -16.77
CA GLY A 400 12.36 2.12 -16.84
C GLY A 400 11.41 2.24 -15.65
N ALA A 401 10.66 1.19 -15.33
CA ALA A 401 9.79 1.16 -14.16
C ALA A 401 10.53 1.42 -12.84
N LEU A 402 11.73 0.86 -12.65
CA LEU A 402 12.57 1.14 -11.48
C LEU A 402 12.92 2.63 -11.36
N VAL A 403 13.46 3.22 -12.43
CA VAL A 403 13.85 4.63 -12.43
C VAL A 403 12.62 5.53 -12.29
N GLY A 404 11.53 5.20 -12.97
CA GLY A 404 10.26 5.89 -12.87
C GLY A 404 9.71 5.88 -11.44
N SER A 405 9.76 4.74 -10.75
CA SER A 405 9.34 4.63 -9.34
C SER A 405 10.20 5.45 -8.41
N LEU A 406 11.53 5.48 -8.61
CA LEU A 406 12.41 6.35 -7.81
C LEU A 406 12.09 7.82 -8.01
N ILE A 407 11.89 8.26 -9.26
CA ILE A 407 11.54 9.65 -9.56
C ILE A 407 10.18 10.01 -8.96
N ILE A 408 9.15 9.18 -9.17
CA ILE A 408 7.82 9.41 -8.59
C ILE A 408 7.89 9.43 -7.05
N GLY A 409 8.57 8.46 -6.44
CA GLY A 409 8.74 8.41 -4.98
C GLY A 409 9.39 9.67 -4.44
N ILE A 410 10.49 10.12 -5.04
CA ILE A 410 11.20 11.34 -4.65
C ILE A 410 10.32 12.59 -4.83
N ILE A 411 9.66 12.75 -5.97
CA ILE A 411 8.85 13.95 -6.21
C ILE A 411 7.65 13.99 -5.27
N VAL A 412 6.89 12.89 -5.15
CA VAL A 412 5.70 12.82 -4.29
C VAL A 412 6.05 13.18 -2.86
N GLU A 413 7.17 12.67 -2.36
CA GLU A 413 7.63 12.97 -1.03
C GLU A 413 8.12 14.42 -0.93
N LEU A 414 9.00 14.92 -1.83
CA LEU A 414 9.48 16.31 -1.81
C LEU A 414 8.35 17.34 -1.92
N THR A 415 7.24 17.01 -2.57
CA THR A 415 6.07 17.88 -2.65
C THR A 415 5.46 18.19 -1.27
N ASN A 416 5.61 17.31 -0.27
CA ASN A 416 5.13 17.58 1.09
C ASN A 416 5.84 18.77 1.78
N ILE A 417 6.93 19.28 1.20
CA ILE A 417 7.60 20.49 1.70
C ILE A 417 6.69 21.71 1.52
N TRP A 418 5.95 21.74 0.41
CA TRP A 418 5.18 22.90 -0.05
C TRP A 418 3.66 22.67 0.00
N LEU A 419 3.22 21.42 -0.10
CA LEU A 419 1.82 21.01 -0.13
C LEU A 419 1.53 20.07 1.05
N PRO A 420 0.30 20.08 1.59
CA PRO A 420 -0.12 19.07 2.58
C PRO A 420 0.01 17.65 2.03
N GLY A 421 0.28 16.68 2.91
CA GLY A 421 0.50 15.28 2.55
C GLY A 421 -0.69 14.60 1.84
N ASP A 422 -1.91 15.13 2.01
CA ASP A 422 -3.11 14.62 1.33
C ASP A 422 -3.03 14.80 -0.20
N PHE A 423 -2.23 15.78 -0.68
CA PHE A 423 -2.05 16.03 -2.10
C PHE A 423 -1.06 15.06 -2.78
N LYS A 424 -0.42 14.13 -2.04
CA LYS A 424 0.51 13.14 -2.60
C LYS A 424 0.00 12.45 -3.88
N TYR A 425 -1.24 11.98 -3.83
CA TYR A 425 -1.87 11.30 -4.97
C TYR A 425 -2.21 12.25 -6.12
N ALA A 426 -2.64 13.48 -5.81
CA ALA A 426 -2.92 14.50 -6.81
C ALA A 426 -1.64 14.95 -7.55
N THR A 427 -0.53 15.07 -6.82
CA THR A 427 0.78 15.35 -7.42
C THR A 427 1.22 14.24 -8.36
N ALA A 428 1.08 12.97 -7.96
CA ALA A 428 1.39 11.84 -8.83
C ALA A 428 0.55 11.84 -10.12
N LEU A 429 -0.75 12.17 -10.02
CA LEU A 429 -1.64 12.32 -11.17
C LEU A 429 -1.20 13.45 -12.10
N LEU A 430 -0.87 14.62 -11.53
CA LEU A 430 -0.42 15.77 -12.31
C LEU A 430 0.86 15.45 -13.06
N ILE A 431 1.83 14.80 -12.41
CA ILE A 431 3.07 14.35 -13.05
C ILE A 431 2.77 13.38 -14.19
N LEU A 432 1.89 12.40 -13.97
CA LEU A 432 1.43 11.47 -15.00
C LEU A 432 0.85 12.23 -16.21
N ILE A 433 -0.05 13.20 -15.99
CA ILE A 433 -0.62 14.03 -17.05
C ILE A 433 0.47 14.78 -17.82
N LEU A 434 1.39 15.46 -17.12
CA LEU A 434 2.49 16.19 -17.77
C LEU A 434 3.35 15.26 -18.63
N ILE A 435 3.70 14.08 -18.11
CA ILE A 435 4.50 13.11 -18.88
C ILE A 435 3.74 12.64 -20.11
N LEU A 436 2.45 12.33 -19.99
CA LEU A 436 1.67 11.90 -21.15
C LEU A 436 1.55 12.99 -22.22
N VAL A 437 1.50 14.26 -21.82
CA VAL A 437 1.48 15.41 -22.75
C VAL A 437 2.84 15.62 -23.42
N PHE A 438 3.93 15.65 -22.65
CA PHE A 438 5.24 16.05 -23.16
C PHE A 438 6.09 14.87 -23.67
N ARG A 439 5.90 13.67 -23.13
CA ARG A 439 6.69 12.49 -23.46
C ARG A 439 5.90 11.17 -23.23
N PRO A 440 4.87 10.87 -24.04
CA PRO A 440 3.97 9.73 -23.85
C PRO A 440 4.67 8.35 -23.89
N GLN A 441 5.88 8.29 -24.43
CA GLN A 441 6.71 7.07 -24.48
C GLN A 441 7.48 6.83 -23.16
N GLY A 442 7.47 7.76 -22.21
CA GLY A 442 8.29 7.69 -21.00
C GLY A 442 9.79 7.89 -21.28
N ILE A 443 10.61 7.78 -20.23
CA ILE A 443 12.06 8.06 -20.27
C ILE A 443 12.81 7.02 -21.09
N PHE A 444 12.43 5.74 -20.98
CA PHE A 444 13.13 4.62 -21.62
C PHE A 444 12.27 3.89 -22.68
N GLY A 445 11.11 4.44 -23.07
CA GLY A 445 10.29 3.82 -24.13
C GLY A 445 10.95 3.85 -25.49
N ARG A 446 10.78 2.76 -26.25
CA ARG A 446 11.23 2.66 -27.64
C ARG A 446 10.23 3.41 -28.53
N LYS A 447 10.74 4.25 -29.44
CA LYS A 447 9.92 4.85 -30.50
C LYS A 447 9.46 3.74 -31.45
N GLU A 448 8.20 3.33 -31.37
CA GLU A 448 7.60 2.56 -32.46
C GLU A 448 7.45 3.50 -33.67
N ARG A 449 8.13 3.15 -34.77
CA ARG A 449 7.79 3.71 -36.08
C ARG A 449 6.42 3.14 -36.42
N VAL A 450 5.38 3.95 -36.27
CA VAL A 450 4.09 3.71 -36.93
C VAL A 450 4.39 3.74 -38.43
N GLY A 451 4.46 2.57 -39.04
CA GLY A 451 4.80 2.35 -40.44
C GLY A 451 3.76 1.45 -41.08
#